data_AF-A0A0K8WHX7-F1
#
_entry.id   AF-A0A0K8WHX7-F1
#
_cell.length_a   1.000
_cell.length_b   1.000
_cell.length_c   1.000
_cell.angle_alpha   90.00
_cell.angle_beta   90.00
_cell.angle_gamma   90.00
#
_symmetry.space_group_name_H-M   'P 1'
#
loop_
_entity.id
_entity.type
_entity.pdbx_description
1 polymer ?
#
loop_
_entity_poly.entity_id
_entity_poly.type
_entity_poly.pdbx_seq_one_letter_code
_entity_poly.pdbx_strand_id
1 'polypeptide(L)'
;MVITNDITLPTDEELTVQELNLSTSALRAGAFHLGKHCENQNNEFMLCRHELDDPRACINEGKAVTSCALDFFRKVKKTCHEEFLQYATCLDKSSGNMAFGHCRKTQGAF
;
A
#
# COMPACT_ATOMS: atom_id res chain seq x y z
N MET A 1 -17.33 -4.06 20.96
CA MET A 1 -16.76 -5.39 21.22
C MET A 1 -16.00 -5.30 22.53
N VAL A 2 -16.42 -6.00 23.58
CA VAL A 2 -15.71 -5.99 24.88
C VAL A 2 -14.63 -7.05 24.81
N ILE A 3 -13.38 -6.71 25.09
CA ILE A 3 -12.28 -7.67 25.07
C ILE A 3 -12.35 -8.49 26.37
N THR A 4 -12.60 -9.79 26.27
CA THR A 4 -12.60 -10.73 27.40
C THR A 4 -11.27 -11.46 27.50
N ASN A 5 -10.98 -12.10 28.63
CA ASN A 5 -9.73 -12.85 28.86
C ASN A 5 -9.55 -14.07 27.94
N ASP A 6 -10.60 -14.51 27.26
CA ASP A 6 -10.57 -15.65 26.32
C ASP A 6 -10.03 -15.26 24.94
N ILE A 7 -9.74 -13.98 24.71
CA ILE A 7 -9.30 -13.43 23.44
C ILE A 7 -7.76 -13.45 23.37
N THR A 8 -7.20 -14.33 22.55
CA THR A 8 -5.75 -14.43 22.32
C THR A 8 -5.28 -13.35 21.34
N LEU A 9 -4.53 -12.37 21.84
CA LEU A 9 -3.90 -11.34 21.01
C LEU A 9 -2.50 -11.79 20.58
N PRO A 10 -2.07 -11.48 19.35
CA PRO A 10 -0.70 -11.72 18.90
C PRO A 10 0.28 -10.88 19.74
N THR A 11 1.53 -11.31 19.78
CA THR A 11 2.59 -10.57 20.50
C THR A 11 3.01 -9.32 19.72
N ASP A 12 3.54 -8.31 20.41
CA ASP A 12 4.01 -7.08 19.74
C ASP A 12 5.11 -7.36 18.71
N GLU A 13 5.97 -8.35 18.97
CA GLU A 13 7.03 -8.77 18.05
C GLU A 13 6.46 -9.27 16.71
N GLU A 14 5.33 -9.97 16.73
CA GLU A 14 4.66 -10.43 15.52
C GLU A 14 4.06 -9.27 14.71
N LEU A 15 3.73 -8.16 15.36
CA LEU A 15 3.15 -6.98 14.73
C LEU A 15 4.21 -6.01 14.20
N THR A 16 5.44 -6.07 14.72
CA THR A 16 6.51 -5.19 14.25
C THR A 16 6.97 -5.56 12.84
N VAL A 17 6.67 -4.70 11.87
CA VAL A 17 7.07 -4.84 10.46
C VAL A 17 7.64 -3.52 9.97
N GLN A 18 8.48 -3.55 8.93
CA GLN A 18 8.95 -2.32 8.30
C GLN A 18 7.78 -1.55 7.67
N GLU A 19 7.49 -0.36 8.20
CA GLU A 19 6.44 0.51 7.69
C GLU A 19 6.78 1.17 6.35
N LEU A 20 5.75 1.39 5.55
CA LEU A 20 5.85 2.11 4.28
C LEU A 20 5.65 3.61 4.51
N ASN A 21 6.75 4.32 4.77
CA ASN A 21 6.75 5.76 5.04
C ASN A 21 6.62 6.60 3.74
N LEU A 22 5.41 6.61 3.15
CA LEU A 22 5.09 7.40 1.95
C LEU A 22 3.86 8.28 2.18
N SER A 23 3.79 9.41 1.49
CA SER A 23 2.59 10.25 1.49
C SER A 23 1.43 9.58 0.75
N THR A 24 0.21 9.96 1.09
CA THR A 24 -0.99 9.49 0.38
C THR A 24 -0.95 9.82 -1.11
N SER A 25 -0.39 10.97 -1.48
CA SER A 25 -0.19 11.38 -2.87
C SER A 25 0.73 10.43 -3.64
N ALA A 26 1.84 10.00 -3.03
CA ALA A 26 2.77 9.03 -3.62
C ALA A 26 2.14 7.64 -3.76
N LEU A 27 1.43 7.16 -2.75
CA LEU A 27 0.70 5.89 -2.82
C LEU A 27 -0.35 5.90 -3.94
N ARG A 28 -1.09 7.01 -4.06
CA ARG A 28 -2.13 7.16 -5.08
C ARG A 28 -1.56 7.29 -6.49
N ALA A 29 -0.41 7.94 -6.64
CA ALA A 29 0.33 7.98 -7.90
C ALA A 29 0.72 6.56 -8.37
N GLY A 30 1.27 5.75 -7.47
CA GLY A 30 1.72 4.39 -7.77
C GLY A 30 0.63 3.32 -7.80
N ALA A 31 -0.61 3.64 -7.38
CA ALA A 31 -1.63 2.65 -7.05
C ALA A 31 -1.94 1.66 -8.19
N PHE A 32 -2.06 2.13 -9.44
CA PHE A 32 -2.37 1.27 -10.58
C PHE A 32 -1.26 0.25 -10.88
N HIS A 33 -0.01 0.70 -10.81
CA HIS A 33 1.15 -0.16 -11.08
C HIS A 33 1.43 -1.09 -9.90
N LEU A 34 1.29 -0.59 -8.67
CA LEU A 34 1.41 -1.40 -7.45
C LEU A 34 0.35 -2.51 -7.43
N GLY A 35 -0.90 -2.16 -7.76
CA GLY A 35 -2.01 -3.12 -7.83
C GLY A 35 -1.73 -4.25 -8.82
N LYS A 36 -1.11 -3.95 -9.97
CA LYS A 36 -0.73 -4.98 -10.93
C LYS A 36 0.52 -5.78 -10.51
N HIS A 37 1.49 -5.14 -9.88
CA HIS A 37 2.74 -5.78 -9.47
C HIS A 37 2.54 -6.74 -8.29
N CYS A 38 1.75 -6.33 -7.31
CA CYS A 38 1.49 -7.05 -6.07
C CYS A 38 0.09 -7.69 -6.03
N GLU A 39 -0.48 -7.99 -7.21
CA GLU A 39 -1.84 -8.50 -7.38
C GLU A 39 -2.07 -9.78 -6.56
N ASN A 40 -1.15 -10.74 -6.64
CA ASN A 40 -1.28 -12.04 -5.98
C ASN A 40 -1.32 -11.90 -4.45
N GLN A 41 -0.36 -11.19 -3.87
CA GLN A 41 -0.26 -11.01 -2.42
C GLN A 41 -1.47 -10.23 -1.87
N ASN A 42 -1.91 -9.19 -2.60
CA ASN A 42 -3.09 -8.43 -2.22
C ASN A 42 -4.35 -9.29 -2.27
N ASN A 43 -4.52 -10.11 -3.30
CA ASN A 43 -5.69 -10.97 -3.45
C ASN A 43 -5.73 -12.06 -2.37
N GLU A 44 -4.60 -12.67 -2.03
CA GLU A 44 -4.51 -13.65 -0.94
C GLU A 44 -4.87 -13.03 0.42
N PHE A 45 -4.35 -11.84 0.72
CA PHE A 45 -4.70 -11.13 1.96
C PHE A 45 -6.20 -10.78 2.01
N MET A 46 -6.75 -10.28 0.91
CA MET A 46 -8.17 -9.94 0.83
C MET A 46 -9.04 -11.20 0.97
N LEU A 47 -8.67 -12.32 0.33
CA LEU A 47 -9.38 -13.59 0.46
C LEU A 47 -9.36 -14.10 1.90
N CYS A 48 -8.19 -14.14 2.54
CA CYS A 48 -8.04 -14.54 3.93
C CYS A 48 -8.95 -13.72 4.85
N ARG A 49 -8.96 -12.39 4.66
CA ARG A 49 -9.79 -11.49 5.45
C ARG A 49 -11.28 -11.71 5.22
N HIS A 50 -11.70 -12.01 4.00
CA HIS A 50 -13.10 -12.27 3.66
C HIS A 50 -13.60 -13.62 4.19
N GLU A 51 -12.75 -14.65 4.23
CA GLU A 51 -13.12 -15.99 4.68
C GLU A 51 -13.12 -16.13 6.21
N LEU A 52 -12.12 -15.57 6.88
CA LEU A 52 -11.92 -15.77 8.32
C LEU A 52 -12.58 -14.69 9.18
N ASP A 53 -12.80 -13.49 8.63
CA ASP A 53 -13.34 -12.29 9.33
C ASP A 53 -12.58 -11.91 10.63
N ASP A 54 -11.41 -12.52 10.86
CA ASP A 54 -10.47 -12.20 11.96
C ASP A 54 -9.14 -11.70 11.39
N PRO A 55 -8.75 -10.43 11.63
CA PRO A 55 -7.49 -9.88 11.13
C PRO A 55 -6.24 -10.56 11.70
N ARG A 56 -6.32 -11.27 12.83
CA ARG A 56 -5.15 -11.89 13.48
C ARG A 56 -4.63 -13.10 12.71
N ALA A 57 -5.52 -13.85 12.09
CA ALA A 57 -5.15 -15.02 11.30
C ALA A 57 -4.42 -14.62 10.00
N CYS A 58 -4.68 -13.42 9.48
CA CYS A 58 -4.16 -12.94 8.20
C CYS A 58 -2.92 -12.03 8.30
N ILE A 59 -2.23 -12.04 9.46
CA ILE A 59 -1.06 -11.15 9.70
C ILE A 59 0.10 -11.51 8.76
N ASN A 60 0.30 -12.79 8.46
CA ASN A 60 1.41 -13.25 7.62
C ASN A 60 1.26 -12.79 6.17
N GLU A 61 0.04 -12.84 5.65
CA GLU A 61 -0.36 -12.34 4.33
C GLU A 61 -0.23 -10.81 4.30
N GLY A 62 -0.60 -10.12 5.37
CA GLY A 62 -0.38 -8.69 5.52
C GLY A 62 1.10 -8.30 5.44
N LYS A 63 2.00 -9.08 6.07
CA LYS A 63 3.46 -8.91 5.95
C LYS A 63 3.93 -9.08 4.51
N ALA A 64 3.37 -10.04 3.77
CA ALA A 64 3.69 -10.27 2.37
C ALA A 64 3.24 -9.11 1.46
N VAL A 65 2.10 -8.50 1.76
CA VAL A 65 1.64 -7.28 1.06
C VAL A 65 2.61 -6.12 1.30
N THR A 66 2.98 -5.87 2.55
CA THR A 66 3.90 -4.77 2.90
C THR A 66 5.29 -4.97 2.29
N SER A 67 5.81 -6.21 2.28
CA SER A 67 7.11 -6.50 1.66
C SER A 67 7.08 -6.28 0.14
N CYS A 68 6.02 -6.72 -0.54
CA CYS A 68 5.86 -6.48 -1.98
C CYS A 68 5.78 -4.99 -2.32
N ALA A 69 5.02 -4.22 -1.53
CA ALA A 69 4.93 -2.77 -1.71
C ALA A 69 6.28 -2.08 -1.51
N LEU A 70 7.05 -2.45 -0.48
CA LEU A 70 8.40 -1.92 -0.26
C LEU A 70 9.32 -2.19 -1.45
N ASP A 71 9.30 -3.40 -1.99
CA ASP A 71 10.13 -3.75 -3.15
C ASP A 71 9.70 -3.04 -4.43
N PHE A 72 8.40 -2.83 -4.63
CA PHE A 72 7.89 -1.99 -5.72
C PHE A 72 8.43 -0.56 -5.63
N PHE A 73 8.27 0.11 -4.49
CA PHE A 73 8.73 1.50 -4.34
C PHE A 73 10.25 1.63 -4.36
N ARG A 74 11.00 0.60 -3.92
CA ARG A 74 12.45 0.53 -4.12
C ARG A 74 12.84 0.48 -5.59
N LYS A 75 12.08 -0.24 -6.43
CA LYS A 75 12.31 -0.28 -7.88
C LYS A 75 11.97 1.06 -8.53
N VAL A 76 10.81 1.64 -8.23
CA VAL A 76 10.39 2.96 -8.75
C VAL A 76 11.43 4.03 -8.43
N LYS A 77 11.94 4.06 -7.18
CA LYS A 77 12.98 4.99 -6.77
C LYS A 77 14.30 4.81 -7.54
N LYS A 78 14.62 3.59 -8.00
CA LYS A 78 15.85 3.33 -8.76
C LYS A 78 15.70 3.66 -10.25
N THR A 79 14.51 3.50 -10.82
CA THR A 79 14.31 3.60 -12.27
C THR A 79 13.70 4.92 -12.73
N CYS A 80 12.65 5.41 -12.07
CA CYS A 80 11.81 6.51 -12.57
C CYS A 80 11.47 7.51 -11.45
N HIS A 81 12.45 7.81 -10.59
CA HIS A 81 12.24 8.64 -9.41
C HIS A 81 11.72 10.05 -9.71
N GLU A 82 12.28 10.69 -10.73
CA GLU A 82 11.97 12.09 -11.07
C GLU A 82 10.55 12.25 -11.59
N GLU A 83 10.16 11.48 -12.59
CA GLU A 83 8.80 11.48 -13.16
C GLU A 83 7.75 11.11 -12.12
N PHE A 84 8.05 10.12 -11.27
CA PHE A 84 7.16 9.72 -10.18
C PHE A 84 6.95 10.87 -9.17
N LEU A 85 8.00 11.59 -8.79
CA LEU A 85 7.90 12.72 -7.89
C LEU A 85 7.11 13.88 -8.51
N GLN A 86 7.30 14.16 -9.80
CA GLN A 86 6.52 15.18 -10.50
C GLN A 86 5.02 14.84 -10.51
N TYR A 87 4.69 13.57 -10.78
CA TYR A 87 3.30 13.11 -10.76
C TYR A 87 2.70 13.15 -9.34
N ALA A 88 3.41 12.63 -8.33
CA ALA A 88 2.97 12.67 -6.94
C ALA A 88 2.76 14.11 -6.44
N THR A 89 3.68 15.03 -6.78
CA THR A 89 3.59 16.45 -6.42
C THR A 89 2.40 17.12 -7.11
N CYS A 90 2.11 16.76 -8.36
CA CYS A 90 0.93 17.25 -9.05
C CYS A 90 -0.35 16.81 -8.31
N LEU A 91 -0.46 15.53 -7.96
CA LEU A 91 -1.64 15.02 -7.24
C LEU A 91 -1.84 15.69 -5.89
N ASP A 92 -0.74 15.95 -5.17
CA ASP A 92 -0.74 16.61 -3.88
C ASP A 92 -1.22 18.06 -3.96
N LYS A 93 -0.75 18.82 -4.95
CA LYS A 93 -1.04 20.25 -5.09
C LYS A 93 -2.31 20.55 -5.89
N SER A 94 -2.75 19.64 -6.75
CA SER A 94 -3.77 19.96 -7.73
C SER A 94 -5.18 20.06 -7.16
N SER A 95 -5.53 19.25 -6.16
CA SER A 95 -6.91 19.19 -5.64
C SER A 95 -6.95 18.57 -4.25
N GLY A 96 -7.86 19.04 -3.40
CA GLY A 96 -8.02 18.49 -2.04
C GLY A 96 -8.44 17.01 -2.00
N ASN A 97 -8.97 16.47 -3.11
CA ASN A 97 -9.33 15.06 -3.24
C ASN A 97 -8.30 14.23 -4.04
N MET A 98 -7.17 14.83 -4.44
CA MET A 98 -6.11 14.20 -5.27
C MET A 98 -6.68 13.55 -6.55
N ALA A 99 -7.51 14.29 -7.29
CA ALA A 99 -8.14 13.83 -8.52
C ALA A 99 -7.12 13.67 -9.67
N PHE A 100 -7.14 12.51 -10.32
CA PHE A 100 -6.24 12.18 -11.43
C PHE A 100 -6.45 13.04 -12.69
N GLY A 101 -7.64 13.65 -12.85
CA GLY A 101 -8.01 14.40 -14.06
C GLY A 101 -7.08 15.58 -14.38
N HIS A 102 -6.57 16.26 -13.35
CA HIS A 102 -5.70 17.42 -13.53
C HIS A 102 -4.24 17.05 -13.83
N CYS A 103 -3.84 15.82 -13.47
CA CYS A 103 -2.46 15.34 -13.55
C CYS A 103 -2.26 14.29 -14.66
N ARG A 104 -3.13 14.26 -15.67
CA ARG A 104 -3.00 13.29 -16.79
C ARG A 104 -1.75 13.50 -17.63
N LYS A 105 -1.24 14.74 -17.71
CA LYS A 105 0.00 15.04 -18.43
C LYS A 105 1.22 14.42 -17.75
N THR A 106 1.34 14.63 -16.43
CA THR A 106 2.42 14.03 -15.62
C THR A 106 2.23 12.52 -15.47
N GLN A 107 1.00 12.02 -15.47
CA GLN A 107 0.74 10.58 -15.53
C GLN A 107 1.25 9.94 -16.82
N GLY A 108 1.13 10.60 -17.98
CA GLY A 108 1.60 10.04 -19.25
C GLY A 108 3.12 10.02 -19.42
N ALA A 109 3.85 10.77 -18.58
CA ALA A 109 5.31 10.73 -18.52
C ALA A 109 5.83 9.64 -17.56
N PHE A 110 4.97 9.17 -16.65
CA PHE A 110 5.24 8.11 -15.67
C PHE A 110 4.87 6.71 -16.19
#